data_AF-A0A1H5MNY8-F1
#
_entry.id   AF-A0A1H5MNY8-F1
#
_cell.length_a   1.000
_cell.length_b   1.000
_cell.length_c   1.000
_cell.angle_alpha   90.00
_cell.angle_beta   90.00
_cell.angle_gamma   90.00
#
_symmetry.space_group_name_H-M   'P 1'
#
loop_
_entity.id
_entity.type
_entity.pdbx_description
1 polymer ?
#
loop_
_entity_poly.entity_id
_entity_poly.type
_entity_poly.pdbx_seq_one_letter_code
_entity_poly.pdbx_strand_id
1 'polypeptide(L)' 'MNVAELRALFDAEGVDPDSYWLDGGLPTEAYVLERRASGWAVYYSERGQRSGEMRFETEGEACDRLRAMVLRDSSTRRRR' A
#
# COMPACT_ATOMS: atom_id res chain seq x y z
N MET A 1 7.66 -10.70 0.87
CA MET A 1 8.25 -9.88 -0.21
C MET A 1 8.81 -8.59 0.36
N ASN A 2 9.64 -7.86 -0.37
CA ASN A 2 10.07 -6.51 -0.01
C ASN A 2 9.33 -5.43 -0.83
N VAL A 3 9.57 -4.16 -0.51
CA VAL A 3 8.95 -3.00 -1.18
C VAL A 3 9.25 -2.96 -2.68
N ALA A 4 10.45 -3.35 -3.10
CA ALA A 4 10.84 -3.34 -4.51
C ALA A 4 10.10 -4.44 -5.29
N GLU A 5 9.97 -5.64 -4.72
CA GLU A 5 9.19 -6.75 -5.28
C GLU A 5 7.70 -6.40 -5.36
N LEU A 6 7.15 -5.75 -4.33
CA LEU A 6 5.76 -5.30 -4.32
C LEU A 6 5.48 -4.30 -5.45
N ARG A 7 6.39 -3.33 -5.63
CA ARG A 7 6.25 -2.32 -6.69
C ARG A 7 6.30 -2.95 -8.08
N ALA A 8 7.22 -3.89 -8.31
CA ALA A 8 7.30 -4.62 -9.57
C ALA A 8 6.03 -5.46 -9.83
N LEU A 9 5.45 -6.05 -8.78
CA LEU A 9 4.19 -6.79 -8.88
C LEU A 9 3.03 -5.87 -9.26
N PHE A 10 2.90 -4.71 -8.63
CA PHE A 10 1.84 -3.73 -8.95
C PHE A 10 1.94 -3.19 -10.37
N ASP A 11 3.16 -2.94 -10.86
CA ASP A 11 3.39 -2.56 -12.26
C ASP A 11 2.94 -3.67 -13.23
N ALA A 12 3.32 -4.92 -12.96
CA ALA A 12 2.92 -6.08 -13.76
C ALA A 12 1.39 -6.33 -13.75
N GLU A 13 0.72 -6.04 -12.65
CA GLU A 13 -0.75 -6.16 -12.49
C GLU A 13 -1.52 -4.95 -13.05
N GLY A 14 -0.83 -3.90 -13.52
CA GLY A 14 -1.45 -2.69 -14.04
C GLY A 14 -2.20 -1.88 -12.99
N VAL A 15 -1.76 -1.96 -11.73
CA VAL A 15 -2.25 -1.12 -10.63
C VAL A 15 -1.88 0.34 -10.91
N ASP A 16 -2.82 1.24 -10.64
CA ASP A 16 -2.56 2.66 -10.77
C ASP A 16 -1.51 3.11 -9.73
N PRO A 17 -0.39 3.74 -10.13
CA PRO A 17 0.61 4.24 -9.20
C PRO A 17 0.07 5.29 -8.21
N ASP A 18 -1.05 5.97 -8.52
CA ASP A 18 -1.67 6.91 -7.59
C ASP A 18 -2.52 6.20 -6.51
N SER A 19 -2.84 4.92 -6.69
CA SER A 19 -3.61 4.12 -5.73
C SER A 19 -2.77 3.54 -4.58
N TYR A 20 -1.45 3.65 -4.63
CA TYR A 20 -0.58 3.15 -3.56
C TYR A 20 0.62 4.06 -3.28
N TRP A 21 1.14 4.04 -2.06
CA TRP A 21 2.28 4.85 -1.63
C TRP A 21 3.19 4.06 -0.71
N LEU A 22 4.49 3.96 -1.01
CA LEU A 22 5.42 3.08 -0.29
C LEU A 22 6.40 3.80 0.63
N ASP A 23 6.37 5.13 0.63
CA ASP A 23 7.26 6.01 1.41
C ASP A 23 6.59 6.60 2.65
N GLY A 24 5.36 6.18 2.97
CA GLY A 24 4.53 6.79 4.01
C GLY A 24 3.92 8.14 3.61
N GLY A 25 3.02 8.67 4.44
CA GLY A 25 2.44 10.00 4.23
C GLY A 25 0.93 10.06 4.40
N LEU A 26 0.30 11.01 3.71
CA LEU A 26 -1.16 11.20 3.67
C LEU A 26 -1.62 11.55 2.24
N PRO A 27 -1.30 10.72 1.23
CA PRO A 27 -1.88 10.88 -0.11
C PRO A 27 -3.40 10.78 -0.07
N THR A 28 -4.08 11.34 -1.05
CA THR A 28 -5.54 11.21 -1.17
C THR A 28 -5.86 9.94 -1.94
N GLU A 29 -6.78 9.13 -1.38
CA GLU A 29 -7.34 7.93 -2.01
C GLU A 29 -6.28 6.87 -2.37
N ALA A 30 -5.30 6.65 -1.49
CA ALA A 30 -4.23 5.68 -1.72
C ALA A 30 -3.98 4.75 -0.53
N TYR A 31 -3.58 3.52 -0.84
CA TYR A 31 -3.08 2.56 0.14
C TYR A 31 -1.62 2.82 0.46
N VAL A 32 -1.31 3.06 1.72
CA VAL A 32 0.02 3.51 2.15
C VAL A 32 0.71 2.42 2.97
N LEU A 33 1.97 2.17 2.63
CA LEU A 33 2.94 1.47 3.45
C LEU A 33 3.91 2.51 4.04
N GLU A 34 4.10 2.48 5.35
CA GLU A 34 4.93 3.41 6.09
C GLU A 34 5.92 2.64 6.97
N ARG A 35 7.21 2.88 6.77
CA ARG A 35 8.26 2.36 7.65
C ARG A 35 8.31 3.21 8.93
N ARG A 36 8.22 2.56 10.09
CA ARG A 36 8.31 3.19 11.42
C ARG A 36 9.53 2.67 12.19
N ALA A 37 9.87 3.34 13.28
CA ALA A 37 11.00 2.95 14.13
C ALA A 37 10.85 1.53 14.72
N SER A 38 9.61 1.07 14.93
CA SER A 38 9.28 -0.22 15.55
C SER A 38 8.68 -1.23 14.56
N GLY A 39 8.92 -1.07 13.25
CA GLY A 39 8.37 -1.96 12.22
C GLY A 39 7.67 -1.20 11.10
N TRP A 40 6.50 -1.68 10.70
CA TRP A 40 5.79 -1.21 9.52
C TRP A 40 4.32 -0.95 9.81
N ALA A 41 3.74 0.03 9.11
CA ALA A 41 2.32 0.32 9.15
C ALA A 41 1.74 0.30 7.74
N VAL A 42 0.55 -0.29 7.60
CA VAL A 42 -0.26 -0.26 6.38
C VAL A 42 -1.58 0.40 6.72
N TYR A 43 -1.99 1.39 5.94
CA TYR A 43 -3.26 2.09 6.13
C TYR A 43 -3.79 2.61 4.80
N TYR A 44 -5.09 2.87 4.72
CA TYR A 44 -5.67 3.62 3.62
C TYR A 44 -5.73 5.10 4.01
N SER A 45 -5.33 5.99 3.09
CA SER A 45 -5.36 7.43 3.30
C SER A 45 -6.40 8.07 2.37
N GLU A 46 -7.35 8.79 2.95
CA GLU A 46 -8.41 9.48 2.22
C GLU A 46 -8.59 10.88 2.81
N ARG A 47 -8.45 11.91 1.97
CA ARG A 47 -8.68 13.32 2.35
C ARG A 47 -7.95 13.73 3.63
N GLY A 48 -6.69 13.29 3.76
CA GLY A 48 -5.83 13.57 4.92
C GLY A 48 -6.12 12.73 6.17
N GLN A 49 -7.03 11.76 6.10
CA GLN A 49 -7.37 10.86 7.21
C GLN A 49 -6.86 9.45 6.94
N ARG A 50 -6.34 8.79 7.99
CA ARG A 50 -5.91 7.39 7.94
C ARG A 50 -7.03 6.48 8.43
N SER A 51 -7.33 5.44 7.68
CA SER A 51 -8.32 4.43 8.03
C SER A 51 -7.74 3.02 7.88
N GLY A 52 -8.24 2.07 8.69
CA GLY A 52 -7.84 0.68 8.61
C GLY A 52 -6.34 0.44 8.88
N GLU A 53 -5.73 1.24 9.78
CA GLU A 53 -4.31 1.07 10.13
C GLU A 53 -4.05 -0.32 10.73
N MET A 54 -3.05 -1.00 10.17
CA MET A 54 -2.52 -2.28 10.62
C MET A 54 -1.02 -2.14 10.82
N ARG A 55 -0.48 -2.79 11.86
CA ARG A 55 0.93 -2.73 12.23
C ARG A 55 1.55 -4.11 12.10
N PHE A 56 2.78 -4.14 11.60
CA PHE A 56 3.54 -5.35 11.32
C PHE A 56 4.96 -5.19 11.82
N GLU A 57 5.56 -6.29 12.27
CA GLU A 57 6.95 -6.29 12.73
C GLU A 57 7.92 -6.31 11.54
N THR A 58 7.55 -7.04 10.48
CA THR A 58 8.42 -7.23 9.31
C THR A 58 7.89 -6.53 8.06
N GLU A 59 8.82 -6.18 7.17
CA GLU A 59 8.52 -5.63 5.83
C GLU A 59 7.69 -6.61 5.00
N GLY A 60 8.01 -7.90 5.13
CA GLY A 60 7.33 -9.00 4.45
C GLY A 60 5.83 -9.00 4.68
N GLU A 61 5.44 -9.05 5.94
CA GLU A 61 4.02 -9.09 6.34
C GLU A 61 3.27 -7.84 5.91
N ALA A 62 3.92 -6.67 6.02
CA ALA A 62 3.33 -5.40 5.63
C ALA A 62 3.10 -5.33 4.11
N CYS A 63 4.08 -5.76 3.31
CA CYS A 63 3.96 -5.81 1.85
C CYS A 63 2.89 -6.82 1.41
N ASP A 64 2.85 -8.00 2.03
CA ASP A 64 1.83 -9.02 1.73
C ASP A 64 0.42 -8.53 2.07
N ARG A 65 0.26 -7.81 3.19
CA ARG A 65 -1.02 -7.17 3.55
C ARG A 65 -1.42 -6.12 2.53
N LEU A 66 -0.53 -5.19 2.19
CA LEU A 66 -0.79 -4.11 1.24
C LEU A 66 -1.20 -4.68 -0.12
N ARG A 67 -0.46 -5.69 -0.61
CA ARG A 67 -0.80 -6.43 -1.83
C ARG A 67 -2.22 -6.98 -1.79
N ALA A 68 -2.58 -7.66 -0.71
CA ALA A 68 -3.91 -8.27 -0.59
C ALA A 68 -5.03 -7.23 -0.60
N MET A 69 -4.80 -6.05 -0.02
CA MET A 69 -5.78 -4.95 -0.01
C MET A 69 -5.94 -4.35 -1.42
N VAL A 70 -4.84 -3.98 -2.07
CA VAL A 70 -4.84 -3.37 -3.40
C VAL A 70 -5.45 -4.32 -4.45
N LEU A 71 -5.00 -5.58 -4.50
CA LEU A 71 -5.48 -6.51 -5.53
C LEU A 71 -6.95 -6.93 -5.37
N ARG A 72 -7.46 -6.87 -4.13
CA ARG A 72 -8.88 -7.13 -3.82
C ARG A 72 -9.76 -5.94 -4.22
N ASP A 73 -9.21 -4.74 -4.23
CA ASP A 73 -9.90 -3.52 -4.63
C ASP A 73 -9.79 -3.31 -6.14
N SER A 74 -10.86 -3.59 -6.86
CA SER A 74 -10.89 -3.43 -8.32
C SER A 74 -10.83 -1.96 -8.78
N SER A 75 -11.04 -1.00 -7.89
CA SER A 75 -10.92 0.44 -8.22
C SER A 75 -9.48 0.91 -8.36
N THR A 76 -8.51 0.17 -7.81
CA THR A 76 -7.08 0.49 -7.86
C THR A 76 -6.41 0.18 -9.19
N ARG A 77 -7.11 -0.51 -10.10
CA ARG A 77 -6.60 -0.83 -11.43
C ARG A 77 -6.95 0.29 -12.40
N ARG A 78 -6.01 0.65 -13.28
CA ARG A 78 -6.29 1.61 -14.36
C ARG A 78 -7.50 1.16 -15.16
N ARG A 79 -8.58 1.96 -15.14
CA ARG A 79 -9.69 1.78 -16.08
C ARG A 79 -9.19 2.15 -17.47
N ARG A 80 -9.16 1.16 -18.37
CA ARG A 80 -8.83 1.33 -19.79
C ARG A 80 -9.88 2.16 -20.51
#